data_AF-A0A4V2APD7-F1
#
_entry.id   AF-A0A4V2APD7-F1
#
_cell.length_a   1.000
_cell.length_b   1.000
_cell.length_c   1.000
_cell.angle_alpha   90.00
_cell.angle_beta   90.00
_cell.angle_gamma   90.00
#
_symmetry.space_group_name_H-M   'P 1'
#
loop_
_entity.id
_entity.type
_entity.pdbx_description
1 polymer ?
#
loop_
_entity_poly.entity_id
_entity_poly.type
_entity_poly.pdbx_seq_one_letter_code
_entity_poly.pdbx_strand_id
1 'polypeptide(L)'
;MPSTTTIFKAALFVGTLDICAALTQFYFKTGKAPFKPVLMFVASGLLGKQAFANGDAMMLVGLLIHYCVTSAFTLLFFLTVARTNFVKQQTLLTGILYGAFVWVVMNLLILPVTNAARLSKEFWNVTIGMLILICCIGIPLSFIAARKSKIQAAA
;
A
#
# COMPACT_ATOMS: atom_id res chain seq x y z
N MET A 1 10.55 -18.80 7.87
CA MET A 1 9.90 -17.47 7.76
C MET A 1 10.97 -16.40 7.56
N PRO A 2 10.70 -15.28 6.87
CA PRO A 2 11.67 -14.20 6.77
C PRO A 2 11.94 -13.58 8.15
N SER A 3 13.16 -13.08 8.36
CA SER A 3 13.51 -12.33 9.56
C SER A 3 12.61 -11.10 9.72
N THR A 4 12.31 -10.73 10.97
CA THR A 4 11.56 -9.50 11.33
C THR A 4 12.14 -8.26 10.65
N THR A 5 13.47 -8.16 10.55
CA THR A 5 14.17 -7.09 9.84
C THR A 5 13.81 -7.04 8.35
N THR A 6 13.59 -8.19 7.71
CA THR A 6 13.19 -8.25 6.29
C THR A 6 11.78 -7.73 6.11
N ILE A 7 10.85 -8.13 6.99
CA ILE A 7 9.46 -7.68 6.94
C ILE A 7 9.40 -6.16 7.13
N PHE A 8 10.13 -5.63 8.12
CA PHE A 8 10.17 -4.20 8.38
C PHE A 8 10.77 -3.41 7.20
N LYS A 9 11.90 -3.85 6.64
CA LYS A 9 12.51 -3.21 5.46
C LYS A 9 11.59 -3.27 4.24
N ALA A 10 10.91 -4.39 4.02
CA ALA A 10 9.96 -4.53 2.93
C ALA A 10 8.77 -3.58 3.10
N ALA A 11 8.23 -3.47 4.33
CA ALA A 11 7.12 -2.58 4.64
C ALA A 11 7.49 -1.11 4.39
N LEU A 12 8.67 -0.68 4.85
CA LEU A 12 9.17 0.67 4.56
C LEU A 12 9.32 0.90 3.06
N PHE A 13 9.94 -0.04 2.34
CA PHE A 13 10.16 0.08 0.91
C PHE A 13 8.87 0.21 0.12
N VAL A 14 7.91 -0.70 0.31
CA VAL A 14 6.64 -0.66 -0.43
C VAL A 14 5.74 0.48 0.03
N GLY A 15 5.78 0.83 1.32
CA GLY A 15 5.07 2.00 1.84
C GLY A 15 5.58 3.30 1.23
N THR A 16 6.89 3.43 1.04
CA THR A 16 7.50 4.57 0.33
C THR A 16 7.10 4.58 -1.15
N LEU A 17 7.14 3.45 -1.85
CA LEU A 17 6.71 3.38 -3.25
C LEU A 17 5.25 3.81 -3.41
N ASP A 18 4.37 3.33 -2.54
CA ASP A 18 2.93 3.61 -2.58
C ASP A 18 2.63 5.09 -2.30
N ILE A 19 3.22 5.68 -1.25
CA ILE A 19 3.00 7.11 -0.97
C ILE A 19 3.56 8.00 -2.09
N CYS A 20 4.72 7.66 -2.64
CA CYS A 20 5.28 8.38 -3.80
C CYS A 20 4.33 8.30 -5.00
N ALA A 21 3.80 7.12 -5.31
CA ALA A 21 2.83 6.94 -6.39
C ALA A 21 1.56 7.76 -6.16
N ALA A 22 1.03 7.79 -4.93
CA ALA A 22 -0.14 8.60 -4.58
C ALA A 22 0.13 10.11 -4.75
N LEU A 23 1.29 10.59 -4.31
CA LEU A 23 1.70 11.98 -4.47
C LEU A 23 1.84 12.36 -5.96
N THR A 24 2.50 11.49 -6.73
CA THR A 24 2.69 11.66 -8.18
C THR A 24 1.35 11.67 -8.92
N GLN A 25 0.46 10.72 -8.63
CA GLN A 25 -0.88 10.66 -9.23
C GLN A 25 -1.69 11.92 -8.92
N PHE A 26 -1.66 12.41 -7.68
CA PHE A 26 -2.35 13.63 -7.29
C PHE A 26 -1.82 14.85 -8.05
N TYR A 27 -0.50 14.97 -8.15
CA TYR A 27 0.15 16.05 -8.89
C TYR A 27 -0.25 16.04 -10.36
N PHE A 28 -0.19 14.89 -11.03
CA PHE A 28 -0.59 14.77 -12.43
C PHE A 28 -2.08 15.07 -12.67
N LYS A 29 -2.96 14.72 -11.72
CA LYS A 29 -4.40 14.94 -11.86
C LYS A 29 -4.82 16.39 -11.61
N THR A 30 -4.11 17.10 -10.73
CA THR A 30 -4.57 18.40 -10.21
C THR A 30 -3.64 19.56 -10.52
N GLY A 31 -2.37 19.31 -10.85
CA GLY A 31 -1.31 20.32 -10.97
C GLY A 31 -0.91 20.98 -9.64
N LYS A 32 -1.44 20.52 -8.49
CA LYS A 32 -1.24 21.14 -7.19
C LYS A 32 -0.21 20.38 -6.35
N ALA A 33 0.42 21.08 -5.40
CA ALA A 33 1.34 20.48 -4.44
C ALA A 33 0.66 19.32 -3.68
N PRO A 34 1.19 18.08 -3.75
CA PRO A 34 0.44 16.88 -3.35
C PRO A 34 0.53 16.54 -1.85
N PHE A 35 1.61 16.94 -1.17
CA PHE A 35 1.93 16.46 0.19
C PHE A 35 0.81 16.67 1.20
N LYS A 36 0.33 17.91 1.33
CA LYS A 36 -0.70 18.27 2.30
C LYS A 36 -2.05 17.60 2.02
N PRO A 37 -2.66 17.72 0.83
CA PRO A 37 -3.97 17.12 0.57
C PRO A 37 -3.95 15.59 0.63
N VAL A 38 -2.89 14.93 0.14
CA VAL A 38 -2.80 13.45 0.16
C VAL A 38 -2.66 12.94 1.58
N LEU A 39 -1.75 13.48 2.38
CA LEU A 39 -1.54 12.99 3.76
C LEU A 39 -2.72 13.33 4.67
N MET A 40 -3.34 14.51 4.51
CA MET A 40 -4.56 14.85 5.25
C MET A 40 -5.74 13.95 4.85
N PHE A 41 -5.83 13.54 3.57
CA PHE A 41 -6.83 12.57 3.15
C PHE A 41 -6.63 11.22 3.86
N VAL A 42 -5.39 10.73 3.98
CA VAL A 42 -5.11 9.51 4.75
C VAL A 42 -5.49 9.69 6.22
N ALA A 43 -5.12 10.82 6.84
CA ALA A 43 -5.48 11.14 8.23
C ALA A 43 -7.01 11.21 8.44
N SER A 44 -7.76 11.65 7.42
CA SER A 44 -9.21 11.72 7.46
C SER A 44 -9.88 10.36 7.59
N GLY A 45 -9.19 9.25 7.26
CA GLY A 45 -9.70 7.91 7.54
C GLY A 45 -10.01 7.69 9.01
N LEU A 46 -9.15 8.17 9.91
CA LEU A 46 -9.37 8.05 11.34
C LEU A 46 -10.19 9.24 11.88
N LEU A 47 -9.79 10.46 11.52
CA LEU A 47 -10.26 11.70 12.17
C LEU A 47 -11.40 12.42 11.43
N GLY A 48 -11.80 11.91 10.27
CA GLY A 48 -12.81 12.55 9.41
C GLY A 48 -12.42 13.97 9.02
N LYS A 49 -13.41 14.88 8.99
CA LYS A 49 -13.21 16.28 8.57
C LYS A 49 -12.22 17.05 9.45
N GLN A 50 -12.00 16.63 10.70
CA GLN A 50 -11.07 17.30 11.61
C GLN A 50 -9.61 17.20 11.12
N ALA A 51 -9.28 16.19 10.30
CA ALA A 51 -7.95 16.06 9.69
C ALA A 51 -7.57 17.27 8.81
N PHE A 52 -8.54 18.03 8.31
CA PHE A 52 -8.29 19.21 7.48
C PHE A 52 -8.26 20.52 8.29
N ALA A 53 -8.72 20.50 9.55
CA ALA A 53 -8.80 21.68 10.40
C ALA A 53 -7.56 21.88 11.28
N ASN A 54 -6.86 20.79 11.65
CA ASN A 54 -5.79 20.80 12.66
C ASN A 54 -4.38 21.11 12.11
N GLY A 55 -4.27 21.79 10.97
CA GLY A 55 -2.99 22.26 10.41
C GLY A 55 -2.01 21.15 9.99
N ASP A 56 -0.74 21.49 9.83
CA ASP A 56 0.28 20.64 9.19
C ASP A 56 0.65 19.39 10.01
N ALA A 57 0.35 19.36 11.31
CA ALA A 57 0.55 18.17 12.16
C ALA A 57 -0.21 16.94 11.64
N MET A 58 -1.34 17.14 10.97
CA MET A 58 -2.13 16.05 10.37
C MET A 58 -1.41 15.35 9.22
N MET A 59 -0.43 16.00 8.59
CA MET A 59 0.40 15.35 7.58
C MET A 59 1.23 14.22 8.19
N LEU A 60 1.78 14.42 9.39
CA LEU A 60 2.54 13.39 10.10
C LEU A 60 1.62 12.24 10.53
N VAL A 61 0.42 12.55 11.04
CA VAL A 61 -0.59 11.54 11.40
C VAL A 61 -0.96 10.69 10.19
N GLY A 62 -1.23 11.33 9.04
CA GLY A 62 -1.52 10.64 7.79
C GLY A 62 -0.37 9.74 7.34
N LEU A 63 0.86 10.21 7.44
CA LEU A 63 2.05 9.43 7.11
C LEU A 63 2.21 8.21 8.02
N LEU A 64 1.99 8.37 9.32
CA LEU A 64 2.04 7.25 10.29
C LEU A 64 0.95 6.22 10.00
N ILE A 65 -0.30 6.65 9.75
CA ILE A 65 -1.40 5.77 9.38
C ILE A 65 -1.06 5.01 8.10
N HIS A 66 -0.52 5.69 7.09
CA HIS A 66 -0.08 5.06 5.83
C HIS A 66 0.93 3.92 6.07
N TYR A 67 1.98 4.18 6.86
CA TYR A 67 2.97 3.15 7.18
C TYR A 67 2.41 2.02 8.05
N CYS A 68 1.45 2.30 8.95
CA CYS A 68 0.76 1.26 9.70
C CYS A 68 -0.02 0.32 8.77
N VAL A 69 -0.80 0.87 7.83
CA VAL A 69 -1.59 0.09 6.87
C VAL A 69 -0.69 -0.74 5.95
N THR A 70 0.33 -0.12 5.35
CA THR A 70 1.26 -0.81 4.45
C THR A 70 2.08 -1.88 5.18
N SER A 71 2.44 -1.65 6.45
CA SER A 71 3.06 -2.67 7.31
C SER A 71 2.11 -3.84 7.60
N ALA A 72 0.83 -3.58 7.86
CA ALA A 72 -0.16 -4.63 8.12
C ALA A 72 -0.34 -5.54 6.90
N PHE A 73 -0.48 -4.98 5.70
CA PHE A 73 -0.54 -5.77 4.47
C PHE A 73 0.77 -6.50 4.19
N THR A 74 1.91 -5.86 4.39
CA THR A 74 3.22 -6.53 4.23
C THR A 74 3.34 -7.74 5.16
N LEU A 75 2.93 -7.59 6.43
CA LEU A 75 2.91 -8.69 7.38
C LEU A 75 1.96 -9.79 6.93
N LEU A 76 0.73 -9.44 6.54
CA LEU A 76 -0.26 -10.40 6.04
C LEU A 76 0.28 -11.21 4.85
N PHE A 77 0.97 -10.55 3.91
CA PHE A 77 1.61 -11.20 2.77
C PHE A 77 2.62 -12.27 3.21
N PHE A 78 3.51 -11.93 4.15
CA PHE A 78 4.53 -12.85 4.62
C PHE A 78 3.99 -13.98 5.51
N LEU A 79 2.87 -13.75 6.20
CA LEU A 79 2.19 -14.76 7.01
C LEU A 79 1.36 -15.75 6.16
N THR A 80 0.84 -15.32 5.02
CA THR A 80 -0.05 -16.14 4.19
C THR A 80 0.60 -16.53 2.87
N VAL A 81 0.70 -15.59 1.92
CA VAL A 81 1.10 -15.83 0.53
C VAL A 81 2.55 -16.29 0.40
N ALA A 82 3.48 -15.66 1.12
CA ALA A 82 4.91 -15.95 0.98
C ALA A 82 5.31 -17.36 1.43
N ARG A 83 4.43 -18.08 2.16
CA ARG A 83 4.66 -19.45 2.63
C ARG A 83 4.29 -20.50 1.58
N THR A 84 3.55 -20.11 0.55
CA THR A 84 3.13 -21.02 -0.52
C THR A 84 4.26 -21.24 -1.53
N ASN A 85 4.26 -22.39 -2.22
CA ASN A 85 5.17 -22.57 -3.37
C ASN A 85 4.75 -21.75 -4.58
N PHE A 86 3.51 -21.24 -4.61
CA PHE A 86 2.97 -20.45 -5.70
C PHE A 86 3.77 -19.16 -5.96
N VAL A 87 4.20 -18.45 -4.90
CA VAL A 87 5.03 -17.24 -5.04
C VAL A 87 6.37 -17.51 -5.73
N LYS A 88 6.90 -18.74 -5.61
CA LYS A 88 8.19 -19.14 -6.20
C LYS A 88 8.04 -19.51 -7.67
N GLN A 89 6.94 -20.18 -8.01
CA GLN A 89 6.66 -20.63 -9.38
C GLN A 89 6.14 -19.49 -10.25
N GLN A 90 5.29 -18.63 -9.67
CA GLN A 90 4.53 -17.60 -10.38
C GLN A 90 4.65 -16.25 -9.66
N THR A 91 5.88 -15.75 -9.50
CA THR A 91 6.19 -14.55 -8.72
C THR A 91 5.43 -13.30 -9.21
N LEU A 92 5.38 -13.08 -10.53
CA LEU A 92 4.69 -11.93 -11.10
C LEU A 92 3.17 -12.02 -10.89
N LEU A 93 2.57 -13.15 -11.24
CA LEU A 93 1.14 -13.38 -11.06
C LEU A 93 0.73 -13.26 -9.59
N THR A 94 1.56 -13.76 -8.67
CA THR A 94 1.34 -13.59 -7.22
C THR A 94 1.30 -12.12 -6.83
N GLY A 95 2.20 -11.31 -7.38
CA GLY A 95 2.21 -9.86 -7.13
C GLY A 95 0.97 -9.16 -7.68
N ILE A 96 0.53 -9.53 -8.88
CA ILE A 96 -0.70 -9.00 -9.50
C ILE A 96 -1.93 -9.34 -8.64
N LEU A 97 -2.09 -10.63 -8.31
CA LEU A 97 -3.23 -11.08 -7.51
C LEU A 97 -3.24 -10.45 -6.11
N TYR A 98 -2.07 -10.36 -5.48
CA TYR A 98 -1.98 -9.75 -4.15
C TYR A 98 -2.24 -8.25 -4.17
N GLY A 99 -1.68 -7.51 -5.14
CA GLY A 99 -1.97 -6.08 -5.28
C GLY A 99 -3.44 -5.78 -5.55
N ALA A 100 -4.08 -6.57 -6.43
CA ALA A 100 -5.52 -6.49 -6.67
C ALA A 100 -6.32 -6.79 -5.40
N PHE A 101 -5.92 -7.81 -4.62
CA PHE A 101 -6.50 -8.11 -3.32
C PHE A 101 -6.39 -6.93 -2.34
N VAL A 102 -5.20 -6.32 -2.21
CA VAL A 102 -5.00 -5.14 -1.34
C VAL A 102 -5.92 -4.00 -1.78
N TRP A 103 -6.04 -3.77 -3.09
CA TRP A 103 -6.97 -2.77 -3.63
C TRP A 103 -8.41 -3.05 -3.20
N VAL A 104 -8.89 -4.28 -3.40
CA VAL A 104 -10.26 -4.69 -3.02
C VAL A 104 -10.50 -4.48 -1.53
N VAL A 105 -9.58 -4.94 -0.68
CA VAL A 105 -9.72 -4.81 0.78
C VAL A 105 -9.73 -3.35 1.20
N MET A 106 -8.79 -2.55 0.69
CA MET A 106 -8.74 -1.12 1.02
C MET A 106 -10.00 -0.39 0.56
N ASN A 107 -10.42 -0.59 -0.68
CA ASN A 107 -11.47 0.22 -1.30
C ASN A 107 -12.88 -0.24 -0.89
N LEU A 108 -13.11 -1.54 -0.72
CA LEU A 108 -14.44 -2.10 -0.50
C LEU A 108 -14.71 -2.50 0.95
N LEU A 109 -13.67 -2.69 1.78
CA LEU A 109 -13.83 -3.07 3.17
C LEU A 109 -13.37 -1.97 4.13
N ILE A 110 -12.13 -1.51 3.99
CA ILE A 110 -11.52 -0.59 4.96
C ILE A 110 -12.07 0.82 4.79
N LEU A 111 -11.94 1.42 3.60
CA LEU A 111 -12.35 2.81 3.42
C LEU A 111 -13.85 3.06 3.72
N PRO A 112 -14.80 2.15 3.36
CA PRO A 112 -16.21 2.34 3.70
C PRO A 112 -16.54 2.34 5.20
N VAL A 113 -15.71 1.72 6.04
CA VAL A 113 -15.89 1.74 7.50
C VAL A 113 -15.09 2.85 8.19
N THR A 114 -14.26 3.56 7.43
CA THR A 114 -13.49 4.72 7.92
C THR A 114 -14.24 6.03 7.68
N ASN A 115 -13.74 7.11 8.28
CA ASN A 115 -14.27 8.46 8.05
C ASN A 115 -13.73 9.11 6.75
N ALA A 116 -12.92 8.40 5.97
CA ALA A 116 -12.39 8.91 4.71
C ALA A 116 -13.51 9.17 3.70
N ALA A 117 -13.32 10.17 2.85
CA ALA A 117 -14.25 10.40 1.76
C ALA A 117 -14.27 9.17 0.82
N ARG A 118 -15.47 8.80 0.35
CA ARG A 118 -15.63 7.68 -0.57
C ARG A 118 -14.82 7.92 -1.84
N LEU A 119 -14.12 6.89 -2.29
CA LEU A 119 -13.35 6.97 -3.52
C LEU A 119 -14.25 7.09 -4.74
N SER A 120 -13.66 7.67 -5.79
CA SER A 120 -14.28 7.80 -7.10
C SER A 120 -14.70 6.44 -7.65
N LYS A 121 -15.94 6.36 -8.15
CA LYS A 121 -16.44 5.18 -8.89
C LYS A 121 -16.07 5.21 -10.37
N GLU A 122 -15.40 6.26 -10.85
CA GLU A 122 -14.96 6.33 -12.24
C GLU A 122 -13.96 5.22 -12.56
N PHE A 123 -14.22 4.54 -13.67
CA PHE A 123 -13.45 3.40 -14.15
C PHE A 123 -11.94 3.70 -14.23
N TRP A 124 -11.55 4.87 -14.73
CA TRP A 124 -10.14 5.25 -14.85
C TRP A 124 -9.44 5.40 -13.48
N ASN A 125 -10.09 6.03 -12.51
CA ASN A 125 -9.52 6.22 -11.18
C ASN A 125 -9.38 4.87 -10.44
N VAL A 126 -10.36 3.98 -10.61
CA VAL A 126 -10.34 2.61 -10.07
C VAL A 126 -9.16 1.82 -10.66
N THR A 127 -9.04 1.82 -11.99
CA THR A 127 -7.98 1.07 -12.69
C THR A 127 -6.59 1.59 -12.31
N ILE A 128 -6.38 2.91 -12.29
CA ILE A 128 -5.10 3.50 -11.89
C ILE A 128 -4.76 3.14 -10.44
N GLY A 129 -5.72 3.28 -9.52
CA GLY A 129 -5.50 2.92 -8.11
C GLY A 129 -5.13 1.44 -7.93
N MET A 130 -5.76 0.55 -8.68
CA MET A 130 -5.44 -0.89 -8.63
C MET A 130 -4.05 -1.16 -9.18
N LEU A 131 -3.69 -0.54 -10.31
CA LEU A 131 -2.36 -0.68 -10.91
C LEU A 131 -1.25 -0.16 -9.98
N ILE A 132 -1.49 0.94 -9.26
CA ILE A 132 -0.54 1.44 -8.26
C ILE A 132 -0.29 0.39 -7.18
N LEU A 133 -1.33 -0.22 -6.60
CA LEU A 133 -1.13 -1.22 -5.55
C LEU A 133 -0.49 -2.52 -6.07
N ILE A 134 -0.76 -2.90 -7.32
CA ILE A 134 -0.06 -4.00 -7.99
C ILE A 134 1.43 -3.68 -8.13
N CYS A 135 1.77 -2.53 -8.68
CA CYS A 135 3.15 -2.16 -9.00
C CYS A 135 3.99 -1.76 -7.79
N CYS A 136 3.40 -1.09 -6.80
CA CYS A 136 4.09 -0.52 -5.65
C CYS A 136 4.07 -1.43 -4.41
N ILE A 137 3.09 -2.32 -4.29
CA ILE A 137 2.96 -3.24 -3.16
C ILE A 137 3.10 -4.69 -3.60
N GLY A 138 2.19 -5.17 -4.45
CA GLY A 138 2.08 -6.59 -4.78
C GLY A 138 3.35 -7.18 -5.41
N ILE A 139 3.81 -6.60 -6.52
CA ILE A 139 4.98 -7.07 -7.26
C ILE A 139 6.26 -6.96 -6.41
N PRO A 140 6.60 -5.81 -5.78
CA PRO A 140 7.79 -5.73 -4.94
C PRO A 140 7.80 -6.78 -3.81
N LEU A 141 6.68 -6.99 -3.12
CA LEU A 141 6.60 -8.00 -2.06
C LEU A 141 6.81 -9.42 -2.58
N SER A 142 6.20 -9.77 -3.72
CA SER A 142 6.35 -11.11 -4.28
C SER A 142 7.79 -11.40 -4.71
N PHE A 143 8.48 -10.43 -5.31
CA PHE A 143 9.88 -10.55 -5.69
C PHE A 143 10.81 -10.63 -4.48
N ILE A 144 10.58 -9.84 -3.42
CA ILE A 144 11.36 -9.91 -2.18
C ILE A 144 11.24 -11.30 -1.55
N ALA A 145 10.01 -11.84 -1.48
CA ALA A 145 9.77 -13.18 -0.94
C ALA A 145 10.41 -14.29 -1.79
N ALA A 146 10.25 -14.24 -3.12
CA ALA A 146 10.83 -15.21 -4.03
C ALA A 146 12.36 -15.24 -3.95
N ARG A 147 13.03 -14.07 -3.90
CA ARG A 147 14.50 -13.96 -3.81
C ARG A 147 15.04 -14.54 -2.51
N LYS A 148 14.40 -14.26 -1.38
CA LYS A 148 14.83 -14.79 -0.07
C LYS A 148 14.73 -16.31 0.00
N SER A 149 13.70 -16.90 -0.61
CA SER A 149 13.54 -18.35 -0.65
C SER A 149 14.64 -19.06 -1.46
N LYS A 150 15.12 -18.44 -2.55
CA LYS A 150 16.22 -18.98 -3.36
C LYS A 150 17.55 -18.96 -2.61
N ILE A 151 17.82 -17.90 -1.84
CA ILE A 151 19.04 -17.79 -1.03
C ILE A 151 19.07 -18.85 0.08
N GLN A 152 17.93 -19.14 0.71
CA GLN A 152 17.82 -20.18 1.74
C GLN A 152 17.93 -21.62 1.20
N ALA A 153 17.69 -21.84 -0.10
CA ALA A 153 17.85 -23.15 -0.73
C ALA A 153 19.27 -23.38 -1.28
N ALA A 154 20.09 -22.34 -1.37
CA ALA A 154 21.46 -22.38 -1.91
C ALA A 154 22.54 -22.27 -0.82
N ALA A 155 22.14 -22.13 0.45
CA ALA A 155 22.99 -22.12 1.64
C ALA A 155 22.70 -23.37 2.47
#